data_AF-A0A2E1X4E5-F1
#
_entry.id   AF-A0A2E1X4E5-F1
#
_cell.length_a   1.000
_cell.length_b   1.000
_cell.length_c   1.000
_cell.angle_alpha   90.00
_cell.angle_beta   90.00
_cell.angle_gamma   90.00
#
_symmetry.space_group_name_H-M   'P 1'
#
loop_
_entity.id
_entity.type
_entity.pdbx_description
1 polymer ?
#
loop_
_entity_poly.entity_id
_entity_poly.type
_entity_poly.pdbx_seq_one_letter_code
_entity_poly.pdbx_strand_id
1 'polypeptide(L)' 'MLRYKGWLSILLLLSIPAVSLAQGDRNELESRWVKKQQSPFLKLVSWERTLDSAKTRARRDNLPIIAYFTRSYAP' A
#
# COMPACT_ATOMS: atom_id res chain seq x y z
N MET A 1 37.09 33.94 14.59
CA MET A 1 35.69 33.48 14.39
C MET A 1 35.64 32.08 13.74
N LEU A 2 36.24 31.05 14.36
CA LEU A 2 36.32 29.70 13.77
C LEU A 2 35.83 28.57 14.71
N ARG A 3 35.13 28.91 15.81
CA ARG A 3 34.74 27.93 16.84
C ARG A 3 33.30 27.40 16.72
N TYR A 4 32.49 27.97 15.83
CA TYR A 4 31.08 27.61 15.63
C TYR A 4 30.85 26.61 14.48
N LYS A 5 31.88 26.30 13.68
CA LYS A 5 31.75 25.42 12.50
C LYS A 5 31.55 23.93 12.86
N GLY A 6 31.98 23.49 14.04
CA GLY A 6 31.86 22.08 14.45
C GLY A 6 30.43 21.67 14.84
N TRP A 7 29.63 22.60 15.39
CA TRP A 7 28.26 22.30 15.84
C TRP A 7 27.27 22.11 14.69
N LEU A 8 27.48 22.79 13.56
CA LEU A 8 26.62 22.60 12.38
C LEU A 8 26.72 21.18 11.82
N SER A 9 27.92 20.59 11.83
CA SER A 9 28.15 19.23 11.35
C SER A 9 27.47 18.16 12.21
N ILE A 10 27.41 18.38 13.53
CA ILE A 10 26.74 17.47 14.48
C ILE A 10 25.22 17.52 14.28
N LEU A 11 24.67 18.72 14.06
CA LEU A 11 23.24 18.87 13.81
C LEU A 11 22.81 18.17 12.50
N LEU A 12 23.65 18.22 11.46
CA LEU A 12 23.39 17.56 10.18
C LEU A 12 23.42 16.03 10.27
N LEU A 13 24.30 15.48 11.11
CA LEU A 13 24.42 14.04 11.36
C LEU A 13 23.24 13.47 12.15
N LEU A 14 22.59 14.27 13.00
CA LEU A 14 21.42 13.87 13.78
C LEU A 14 20.12 13.80 12.97
N SER A 15 20.07 14.41 11.78
CA SER A 15 18.89 14.39 10.90
C SER A 15 18.76 13.16 10.00
N ILE A 16 19.81 12.34 9.87
CA ILE A 16 19.84 11.18 8.97
C ILE A 16 18.95 10.00 9.43
N PRO A 17 18.90 9.61 10.73
CA PRO A 17 18.13 8.41 11.13
C PRO A 17 16.60 8.58 11.04
N ALA A 18 16.08 9.81 10.97
CA ALA A 18 14.65 10.07 10.86
C ALA A 18 14.06 9.65 9.51
N VAL A 19 14.86 9.65 8.44
CA VAL A 19 14.40 9.32 7.08
C VAL A 19 14.18 7.80 6.92
N SER A 20 14.98 6.99 7.62
CA SER A 20 14.88 5.52 7.56
C SER A 20 13.64 4.95 8.25
N LEU A 21 13.08 5.66 9.24
CA LEU A 21 11.88 5.24 9.96
C LEU A 21 10.58 5.65 9.24
N ALA A 22 10.64 6.61 8.32
CA ALA A 22 9.48 7.07 7.54
C ALA A 22 9.18 6.18 6.32
N GLN A 23 10.16 5.40 5.86
CA GLN A 23 9.94 4.35 4.88
C GLN A 23 9.31 3.16 5.61
N GLY A 24 7.98 3.15 5.69
CA GLY A 24 7.22 2.10 6.38
C GLY A 24 7.79 0.71 6.08
N ASP A 25 8.00 -0.07 7.14
CA ASP A 25 8.73 -1.33 7.06
C ASP A 25 8.11 -2.22 5.98
N ARG A 26 8.84 -2.40 4.88
CA ARG A 26 8.40 -3.18 3.72
C ARG A 26 8.01 -4.58 4.14
N ASN A 27 8.68 -5.14 5.14
CA ASN A 27 8.39 -6.47 5.68
C ASN A 27 7.04 -6.49 6.40
N GLU A 28 6.69 -5.42 7.11
CA GLU A 28 5.40 -5.29 7.77
C GLU A 28 4.26 -5.16 6.76
N LEU A 29 4.46 -4.37 5.69
CA LEU A 29 3.48 -4.24 4.61
C LEU A 29 3.27 -5.56 3.87
N GLU A 30 4.34 -6.28 3.56
CA GLU A 30 4.29 -7.61 2.93
C GLU A 30 3.53 -8.60 3.82
N SER A 31 3.85 -8.65 5.12
CA SER A 31 3.17 -9.50 6.09
C SER A 31 1.66 -9.21 6.15
N ARG A 32 1.27 -7.92 6.19
CA ARG A 32 -0.14 -7.51 6.16
C ARG A 32 -0.83 -7.90 4.84
N TRP A 33 -0.12 -7.82 3.72
CA TRP A 33 -0.64 -8.22 2.41
C TRP A 33 -0.89 -9.73 2.34
N VAL A 34 0.10 -10.55 2.71
CA VAL A 34 -0.04 -12.01 2.78
C VAL A 34 -1.20 -12.40 3.70
N LYS A 35 -1.30 -11.78 4.87
CA LYS A 35 -2.41 -12.04 5.81
C LYS A 35 -3.76 -11.67 5.22
N LYS A 36 -3.86 -10.56 4.47
CA LYS A 36 -5.09 -10.18 3.76
C LYS A 36 -5.47 -11.22 2.71
N GLN A 37 -4.51 -11.69 1.91
CA GLN A 37 -4.73 -12.69 0.85
C GLN A 37 -5.32 -14.01 1.39
N GLN A 38 -4.98 -14.38 2.63
CA GLN A 38 -5.50 -15.58 3.28
C GLN A 38 -6.97 -15.46 3.73
N SER A 39 -7.58 -14.26 3.68
CA SER A 39 -8.95 -14.03 4.11
C SER A 39 -9.95 -14.89 3.32
N PRO A 40 -10.87 -15.63 3.97
CA PRO A 40 -11.92 -16.40 3.30
C PRO A 40 -12.75 -15.55 2.32
N PHE A 41 -12.94 -14.28 2.63
CA PHE A 41 -13.64 -13.33 1.76
C PHE A 41 -12.98 -13.21 0.38
N LEU A 42 -11.65 -13.09 0.31
CA LEU A 42 -10.94 -12.96 -0.96
C LEU A 42 -10.97 -14.24 -1.81
N LYS A 43 -11.26 -15.41 -1.21
CA LYS A 43 -11.45 -16.65 -1.96
C LYS A 43 -12.80 -16.70 -2.69
N LEU A 44 -13.80 -15.97 -2.18
CA LEU A 44 -15.15 -15.91 -2.73
C LEU A 44 -15.30 -14.77 -3.77
N VAL A 45 -14.48 -13.74 -3.64
CA VAL A 45 -14.45 -12.60 -4.56
C VAL A 45 -13.47 -12.89 -5.68
N SER A 46 -13.85 -12.61 -6.93
CA SER A 46 -12.88 -12.55 -8.02
C SER A 46 -13.05 -11.26 -8.82
N TRP A 47 -11.90 -10.73 -9.21
CA TRP A 47 -11.80 -9.47 -9.91
C TRP A 47 -12.15 -9.66 -11.38
N GLU A 48 -13.13 -8.88 -11.82
CA GLU A 48 -13.57 -8.82 -13.21
C GLU A 48 -13.00 -7.55 -13.84
N ARG A 49 -12.52 -7.66 -15.08
CA ARG A 49 -11.87 -6.54 -15.78
C ARG A 49 -12.87 -5.59 -16.44
N THR A 50 -14.08 -6.05 -16.71
CA THR A 50 -15.14 -5.25 -17.34
C THR A 50 -16.42 -5.32 -16.54
N LEU A 51 -17.23 -4.26 -16.64
CA LEU A 51 -18.55 -4.23 -16.00
C LEU A 51 -19.48 -5.31 -16.57
N ASP A 52 -19.36 -5.61 -17.87
CA ASP A 52 -20.21 -6.62 -18.52
C ASP A 52 -19.89 -8.04 -18.05
N SER A 53 -18.62 -8.39 -17.83
CA SER A 53 -18.27 -9.71 -17.27
C SER A 53 -18.75 -9.82 -15.83
N ALA A 54 -18.58 -8.74 -15.03
CA ALA A 54 -19.11 -8.67 -13.66
C ALA A 54 -20.63 -8.85 -13.60
N LYS A 55 -21.38 -8.18 -14.48
CA LYS A 55 -22.84 -8.32 -14.61
C LYS A 55 -23.26 -9.74 -14.95
N THR A 56 -22.59 -10.36 -15.91
CA THR A 56 -22.90 -11.72 -16.37
C THR A 56 -22.73 -12.72 -15.23
N ARG A 57 -21.63 -12.62 -14.49
CA ARG A 57 -21.35 -13.48 -13.34
C ARG A 57 -22.29 -13.23 -12.17
N ALA A 58 -22.51 -11.98 -11.79
CA ALA A 58 -23.39 -11.61 -10.70
C ALA A 58 -24.81 -12.16 -10.89
N ARG A 59 -25.31 -12.14 -12.14
CA ARG A 59 -26.62 -12.75 -12.48
C ARG A 59 -26.61 -14.26 -12.36
N ARG A 60 -25.55 -14.94 -12.84
CA ARG A 60 -25.43 -16.41 -12.78
C ARG A 60 -25.33 -16.92 -11.34
N ASP A 61 -24.52 -16.26 -10.53
CA ASP A 61 -24.14 -16.73 -9.19
C ASP A 61 -24.98 -16.07 -8.08
N ASN A 62 -25.92 -15.18 -8.46
CA ASN A 62 -26.72 -14.36 -7.54
C ASN A 62 -25.88 -13.58 -6.52
N LEU A 63 -24.83 -12.92 -7.01
CA LEU A 63 -23.84 -12.20 -6.19
C LEU A 63 -23.98 -10.68 -6.36
N PRO A 64 -23.72 -9.89 -5.30
CA PRO A 64 -23.59 -8.44 -5.44
C PRO A 64 -22.33 -8.07 -6.22
N ILE A 65 -22.37 -6.92 -6.91
CA ILE A 65 -21.21 -6.34 -7.59
C ILE A 65 -20.63 -5.24 -6.71
N ILE A 66 -19.32 -5.31 -6.45
CA ILE A 66 -18.55 -4.24 -5.82
C ILE A 66 -17.64 -3.65 -6.90
N ALA A 67 -17.80 -2.36 -7.19
CA ALA A 67 -16.95 -1.64 -8.13
C ALA A 67 -15.93 -0.78 -7.38
N TYR A 68 -14.65 -0.97 -7.67
CA TYR A 68 -13.56 -0.18 -7.09
C TYR A 68 -12.82 0.55 -8.20
N PHE A 69 -12.99 1.87 -8.24
CA PHE A 69 -12.35 2.73 -9.22
C PHE A 69 -11.09 3.34 -8.60
N THR A 70 -9.92 2.96 -9.10
CA THR A 70 -8.67 3.63 -8.76
C THR A 70 -8.30 4.61 -9.87
N ARG A 71 -7.89 5.83 -9.50
CA ARG A 71 -7.03 6.61 -10.40
C ARG A 71 -5.64 5.99 -10.28
N SER A 72 -5.07 5.49 -11.38
CA SER A 72 -3.66 5.13 -11.37
C SER A 72 -2.87 6.43 -11.28
N TYR A 73 -2.57 6.88 -10.07
CA TYR A 73 -1.35 7.61 -9.85
C TYR A 73 -0.25 6.55 -9.96
N ALA A 74 0.08 6.17 -11.20
CA ALA A 74 1.32 5.48 -11.45
C ALA A 74 2.42 6.50 -11.10
N PRO A 75 3.22 6.27 -10.05
CA PRO A 75 4.45 7.04 -9.87
C PRO A 75 5.43 6.77 -11.01
#